data_AF-A0AAV0L2X9-F1
#
_entry.id   AF-A0AAV0L2X9-F1
#
_cell.length_a   1.000
_cell.length_b   1.000
_cell.length_c   1.000
_cell.angle_alpha   90.00
_cell.angle_beta   90.00
_cell.angle_gamma   90.00
#
_symmetry.space_group_name_H-M   'P 1'
#
loop_
_entity.id
_entity.type
_entity.pdbx_description
1 polymer ?
#
loop_
_entity_poly.entity_id
_entity_poly.type
_entity_poly.pdbx_seq_one_letter_code
_entity_poly.pdbx_strand_id
1 'polypeptide(L)'
;PFFFNTLYDPYRGGADFVRGYPFSLREGVPTAVSHGLWLNIPDYDAPTQLVKPLERNTRYVDAVMTIPKGTLFPMCGMNLAFNRELIGPAMYFGLMGDGQPIGRYDDMWAGWCTKVWKLHSRLLSMCQN
;
A
#
# COMPACT_ATOMS: atom_id res chain seq x y z
N PRO A 1 -13.89 10.45 -1.96
CA PRO A 1 -12.97 9.59 -1.16
C PRO A 1 -13.72 8.92 0.00
N PHE A 2 -13.55 7.60 0.17
CA PHE A 2 -14.11 6.86 1.29
C PHE A 2 -13.18 7.02 2.49
N PHE A 3 -13.40 8.06 3.29
CA PHE A 3 -12.74 8.21 4.58
C PHE A 3 -13.69 7.66 5.63
N PHE A 4 -13.36 6.49 6.18
CA PHE A 4 -14.01 5.99 7.37
C PHE A 4 -13.06 6.28 8.52
N ASN A 5 -13.51 7.09 9.48
CA ASN A 5 -12.75 7.34 10.70
C ASN A 5 -12.85 6.11 11.61
N THR A 6 -12.33 5.00 11.12
CA THR A 6 -12.19 3.78 11.89
C THR A 6 -10.70 3.55 12.00
N LEU A 7 -10.10 3.96 13.13
CA LEU A 7 -8.77 3.51 13.56
C LEU A 7 -8.77 1.99 13.89
N TYR A 8 -9.60 1.24 13.19
CA TYR A 8 -10.03 -0.11 13.46
C TYR A 8 -10.22 -0.79 12.12
N ASP A 9 -9.69 -2.01 12.01
CA ASP A 9 -9.85 -2.85 10.84
C ASP A 9 -11.16 -3.66 10.96
N PRO A 10 -12.19 -3.35 10.15
CA PRO A 10 -13.46 -4.06 10.20
C PRO A 10 -13.42 -5.44 9.53
N TYR A 11 -12.33 -5.81 8.85
CA TYR A 11 -12.20 -7.09 8.14
C TYR A 11 -11.45 -8.16 8.95
N ARG A 12 -10.92 -7.80 10.11
CA ARG A 12 -10.26 -8.73 11.02
C ARG A 12 -11.24 -9.78 11.56
N GLY A 13 -10.78 -11.02 11.74
CA GLY A 13 -11.61 -12.08 12.34
C GLY A 13 -12.13 -11.68 13.73
N GLY A 14 -13.46 -11.76 13.93
CA GLY A 14 -14.12 -11.38 15.19
C GLY A 14 -14.44 -9.88 15.34
N ALA A 15 -14.19 -9.09 14.29
CA ALA A 15 -14.50 -7.67 14.24
C ALA A 15 -15.97 -7.40 13.87
N ASP A 16 -16.65 -6.52 14.63
CA ASP A 16 -17.95 -5.95 14.23
C ASP A 16 -17.79 -4.64 13.45
N PHE A 17 -18.73 -4.34 12.55
CA PHE A 17 -18.79 -3.06 11.84
C PHE A 17 -19.35 -1.94 12.73
N VAL A 18 -18.57 -0.87 12.91
CA VAL A 18 -19.01 0.29 13.68
C VAL A 18 -20.08 1.12 12.96
N ARG A 19 -20.84 1.90 13.73
CA ARG A 19 -21.81 2.87 13.19
C ARG A 19 -21.09 3.85 12.25
N GLY A 20 -21.69 4.10 11.08
CA GLY A 20 -21.13 4.98 10.05
C GLY A 20 -20.30 4.25 8.99
N TYR A 21 -19.96 2.97 9.19
CA TYR A 21 -19.38 2.15 8.12
C TYR A 21 -20.46 1.80 7.09
N PRO A 22 -20.30 2.15 5.79
CA PRO A 22 -21.31 1.88 4.78
C PRO A 22 -21.61 0.39 4.65
N PHE A 23 -22.90 0.05 4.67
CA PHE A 23 -23.34 -1.35 4.60
C PHE A 23 -22.88 -2.05 3.30
N SER A 24 -22.89 -1.32 2.18
CA SER A 24 -22.47 -1.84 0.87
C SER A 24 -20.97 -2.16 0.74
N LEU A 25 -20.15 -1.79 1.72
CA LEU A 25 -18.72 -2.08 1.73
C LEU A 25 -18.34 -3.19 2.70
N ARG A 26 -19.30 -3.78 3.41
CA ARG A 26 -19.03 -4.79 4.45
C ARG A 26 -18.51 -6.12 3.89
N GLU A 27 -18.86 -6.45 2.66
CA GLU A 27 -18.35 -7.64 1.96
C GLU A 27 -16.92 -7.44 1.43
N GLY A 28 -16.32 -6.30 1.70
CA GLY A 28 -15.04 -5.92 1.13
C GLY A 28 -15.21 -5.24 -0.21
N VAL A 29 -14.07 -4.98 -0.82
CA VAL A 29 -13.95 -4.18 -2.02
C VAL A 29 -12.89 -4.84 -2.92
N PRO A 30 -13.12 -4.94 -4.25
CA PRO A 30 -12.14 -5.52 -5.17
C PRO A 30 -10.76 -4.84 -5.16
N THR A 31 -9.76 -5.45 -4.53
CA THR A 31 -8.43 -4.81 -4.39
C THR A 31 -7.64 -4.85 -5.71
N ALA A 32 -7.22 -3.69 -6.22
CA ALA A 32 -6.42 -3.62 -7.45
C ALA A 32 -4.92 -3.80 -7.18
N VAL A 33 -4.45 -3.29 -6.04
CA VAL A 33 -3.07 -3.44 -5.56
C VAL A 33 -3.13 -3.60 -4.05
N SER A 34 -2.39 -4.59 -3.56
CA SER A 34 -2.12 -4.89 -2.16
C SER A 34 -0.63 -4.71 -1.91
N HIS A 35 -0.23 -3.85 -0.97
CA HIS A 35 1.18 -3.73 -0.61
C HIS A 35 1.40 -3.66 0.91
N GLY A 36 2.60 -4.05 1.35
CA GLY A 36 3.05 -4.01 2.73
C GLY A 36 4.56 -3.82 2.83
N LEU A 37 5.05 -3.62 4.07
CA LEU A 37 6.47 -3.55 4.39
C LEU A 37 7.03 -4.95 4.68
N TRP A 38 8.36 -5.07 4.75
CA TRP A 38 8.99 -6.28 5.26
C TRP A 38 8.77 -6.44 6.76
N LEU A 39 8.65 -7.71 7.16
CA LEU A 39 8.97 -8.10 8.52
C LEU A 39 10.49 -8.20 8.65
N ASN A 40 11.01 -7.92 9.85
CA ASN A 40 12.42 -7.96 10.19
C ASN A 40 13.26 -6.83 9.57
N ILE A 41 13.10 -6.45 8.30
CA ILE A 41 13.90 -5.36 7.71
C ILE A 41 12.97 -4.18 7.38
N PRO A 42 12.96 -3.11 8.18
CA PRO A 42 12.12 -1.96 7.89
C PRO A 42 12.60 -1.24 6.61
N ASP A 43 11.64 -0.79 5.81
CA ASP A 43 11.90 0.01 4.60
C ASP A 43 12.05 1.50 4.99
N TYR A 44 13.23 1.83 5.52
CA TYR A 44 13.56 3.18 5.96
C TYR A 44 14.07 4.07 4.82
N ASP A 45 13.89 5.38 4.99
CA ASP A 45 14.64 6.34 4.20
C ASP A 45 16.16 6.14 4.41
N ALA A 46 16.95 6.49 3.39
CA ALA A 46 18.39 6.23 3.38
C ALA A 46 19.13 6.77 4.63
N PRO A 47 18.88 8.02 5.10
CA PRO A 47 19.44 8.52 6.35
C PRO A 47 19.10 7.66 7.58
N THR A 48 17.83 7.29 7.75
CA THR A 48 17.40 6.46 8.89
C THR A 48 18.04 5.06 8.82
N GLN A 49 18.09 4.45 7.62
CA GLN A 49 18.74 3.17 7.42
C GLN A 49 20.25 3.22 7.75
N LEU A 50 20.92 4.34 7.45
CA LEU A 50 22.34 4.55 7.73
C LEU A 50 22.64 4.59 9.23
N VAL A 51 21.78 5.25 10.02
CA VAL A 51 21.99 5.37 11.48
C VAL A 51 21.43 4.17 12.25
N LYS A 52 20.60 3.34 11.62
CA LYS A 52 19.96 2.16 12.24
C LYS A 52 20.11 0.85 11.45
N PRO A 53 21.33 0.47 11.02
CA PRO A 53 21.53 -0.66 10.11
C PRO A 53 21.14 -2.03 10.71
N LEU A 54 21.15 -2.14 12.04
CA LEU A 54 20.84 -3.36 12.78
C LEU A 54 19.41 -3.38 13.34
N GLU A 55 18.63 -2.31 13.19
CA GLU A 55 17.25 -2.31 13.67
C GLU A 55 16.43 -3.34 12.88
N ARG A 56 15.58 -4.07 13.61
CA ARG A 56 14.70 -5.07 13.04
C ARG A 56 13.29 -4.91 13.59
N ASN A 57 12.29 -4.89 12.72
CA ASN A 57 10.89 -4.86 13.15
C ASN A 57 10.39 -6.28 13.44
N THR A 58 9.98 -6.52 14.68
CA THR A 58 9.46 -7.83 15.14
C THR A 58 7.94 -7.85 15.23
N ARG A 59 7.28 -6.70 15.03
CA ARG A 59 5.85 -6.54 15.16
C ARG A 59 5.19 -6.49 13.79
N TYR A 60 4.16 -7.32 13.63
CA TYR A 60 3.20 -7.23 12.54
C TYR A 60 2.20 -6.10 12.78
N VAL A 61 1.84 -5.41 11.71
CA VAL A 61 0.75 -4.43 11.73
C VAL A 61 -0.45 -5.09 11.05
N ASP A 62 -1.27 -5.78 11.85
CA ASP A 62 -2.53 -6.36 11.42
C ASP A 62 -3.57 -5.24 11.20
N ALA A 63 -3.42 -4.52 10.08
CA ALA A 63 -4.30 -3.46 9.67
C ALA A 63 -4.47 -3.43 8.15
N VAL A 64 -5.72 -3.53 7.72
CA VAL A 64 -6.14 -3.28 6.35
C VAL A 64 -6.60 -1.82 6.21
N MET A 65 -5.89 -1.06 5.38
CA MET A 65 -6.28 0.33 5.08
C MET A 65 -6.57 0.51 3.60
N THR A 66 -7.72 1.11 3.28
CA THR A 66 -8.04 1.47 1.90
C THR A 66 -7.50 2.86 1.58
N ILE A 67 -6.75 2.97 0.49
CA ILE A 67 -6.16 4.23 0.03
C ILE A 67 -7.21 5.03 -0.74
N PRO A 68 -7.59 6.24 -0.29
CA PRO A 68 -8.67 7.00 -0.91
C PRO A 68 -8.45 7.30 -2.40
N LYS A 69 -9.53 7.41 -3.16
CA LYS A 69 -9.50 7.85 -4.56
C LYS A 69 -8.87 9.26 -4.65
N GLY A 70 -7.94 9.45 -5.58
CA GLY A 70 -7.23 10.72 -5.79
C GLY A 70 -6.04 10.98 -4.85
N THR A 71 -5.75 10.05 -3.95
CA THR A 71 -4.62 10.16 -3.01
C THR A 71 -3.46 9.28 -3.47
N LEU A 72 -2.30 9.89 -3.68
CA LEU A 72 -1.04 9.17 -3.86
C LEU A 72 -0.63 8.50 -2.55
N PHE A 73 0.16 7.44 -2.64
CA PHE A 73 0.63 6.69 -1.49
C PHE A 73 2.06 6.21 -1.74
N PRO A 74 2.88 6.07 -0.69
CA PRO A 74 4.16 5.38 -0.82
C PRO A 74 3.89 3.88 -0.95
N MET A 75 4.21 3.33 -2.11
CA MET A 75 4.21 1.88 -2.31
C MET A 75 5.58 1.34 -1.93
N CYS A 76 5.59 0.16 -1.33
CA CYS A 76 6.78 -0.64 -1.11
C CYS A 76 6.68 -1.89 -2.01
N GLY A 77 7.67 -2.15 -2.85
CA GLY A 77 7.67 -3.26 -3.83
C GLY A 77 7.85 -4.66 -3.23
N MET A 78 8.08 -4.69 -1.92
CA MET A 78 8.64 -5.77 -1.16
C MET A 78 7.64 -6.86 -0.72
N ASN A 79 6.40 -6.47 -0.44
CA ASN A 79 5.28 -7.36 -0.20
C ASN A 79 4.11 -6.85 -1.05
N LEU A 80 4.14 -7.16 -2.34
CA LEU A 80 3.26 -6.57 -3.35
C LEU A 80 2.48 -7.66 -4.09
N ALA A 81 1.17 -7.50 -4.17
CA ALA A 81 0.29 -8.23 -5.06
C ALA A 81 -0.58 -7.25 -5.84
N PHE A 82 -0.88 -7.53 -7.10
CA PHE A 82 -1.75 -6.68 -7.89
C PHE A 82 -2.59 -7.47 -8.88
N ASN A 83 -3.74 -6.90 -9.22
CA ASN A 83 -4.60 -7.43 -10.25
C ASN A 83 -4.03 -7.03 -11.62
N ARG A 84 -3.44 -8.00 -12.34
CA ARG A 84 -2.83 -7.80 -13.66
C ARG A 84 -3.80 -7.26 -14.72
N GLU A 85 -5.09 -7.59 -14.63
CA GLU A 85 -6.08 -7.15 -15.62
C GLU A 85 -6.52 -5.71 -15.36
N LEU A 86 -6.55 -5.32 -14.08
CA LEU A 86 -6.85 -3.95 -13.68
C LEU A 86 -5.65 -3.02 -13.86
N ILE A 87 -4.44 -3.43 -13.48
CA ILE A 87 -3.26 -2.57 -13.46
C ILE A 87 -2.41 -2.75 -14.71
N GLY A 88 -2.15 -4.00 -15.09
CA GLY A 88 -1.41 -4.35 -16.29
C GLY A 88 -0.02 -3.68 -16.35
N PRO A 89 0.38 -3.13 -17.52
CA PRO A 89 1.68 -2.50 -17.71
C PRO A 89 1.95 -1.27 -16.83
N ALA A 90 0.94 -0.69 -16.18
CA ALA A 90 1.13 0.43 -15.26
C ALA A 90 1.88 0.02 -13.98
N MET A 91 1.95 -1.28 -13.67
CA MET A 91 2.82 -1.80 -12.61
C MET A 91 4.25 -1.97 -13.13
N TYR A 92 4.91 -0.85 -13.38
CA TYR A 92 6.29 -0.81 -13.84
C TYR A 92 7.17 -0.12 -12.80
N PHE A 93 8.28 -0.76 -12.45
CA PHE A 93 9.29 -0.19 -11.56
C PHE A 93 10.29 0.59 -12.41
N GLY A 94 10.49 1.85 -12.04
CA GLY A 94 11.48 2.70 -12.70
C GLY A 94 12.89 2.10 -12.64
N LEU A 95 13.76 2.51 -13.55
CA LEU A 95 15.14 2.06 -13.53
C LEU A 95 15.84 2.58 -12.26
N MET A 96 16.41 1.64 -11.51
CA MET A 96 17.29 1.93 -10.38
C MET A 96 18.74 2.12 -10.85
N GLY A 97 19.51 2.88 -10.09
CA GLY A 97 20.95 3.03 -10.28
C GLY A 97 21.41 4.47 -10.44
N ASP A 98 22.73 4.64 -10.48
CA ASP A 98 23.34 5.94 -10.67
C ASP A 98 23.00 6.52 -12.06
N GLY A 99 22.74 7.82 -12.11
CA GLY A 99 22.28 8.51 -13.33
C GLY A 99 20.85 8.19 -13.79
N GLN A 100 20.08 7.35 -13.07
CA GLN A 100 18.67 7.11 -13.39
C GLN A 100 17.76 8.15 -12.72
N PRO A 101 16.74 8.67 -13.41
CA PRO A 101 15.91 9.77 -12.90
C PRO A 101 15.02 9.36 -11.72
N ILE A 102 14.69 8.08 -11.59
CA ILE A 102 13.82 7.56 -10.52
C ILE A 102 14.65 7.02 -9.35
N GLY A 103 15.79 6.38 -9.62
CA GLY A 103 16.70 5.93 -8.58
C GLY A 103 16.02 5.00 -7.57
N ARG A 104 16.16 5.30 -6.28
CA ARG A 104 15.60 4.52 -5.15
C ARG A 104 14.09 4.73 -4.90
N TYR A 105 13.41 5.50 -5.75
CA TYR A 105 11.98 5.78 -5.63
C TYR A 105 11.13 4.99 -6.63
N ASP A 106 11.67 3.89 -7.16
CA ASP A 106 11.07 3.12 -8.25
C ASP A 106 9.73 2.49 -7.88
N ASP A 107 9.62 1.97 -6.66
CA ASP A 107 8.39 1.39 -6.13
C ASP A 107 7.33 2.44 -5.79
N MET A 108 7.72 3.55 -5.15
CA MET A 108 6.84 4.70 -4.92
C MET A 108 6.30 5.24 -6.23
N TRP A 109 7.17 5.40 -7.24
CA TRP A 109 6.79 5.84 -8.57
C TRP A 109 5.83 4.87 -9.24
N ALA A 110 6.10 3.55 -9.18
CA ALA A 110 5.19 2.51 -9.67
C ALA A 110 3.81 2.64 -9.01
N GLY A 111 3.76 2.82 -7.70
CA GLY A 111 2.53 3.05 -6.94
C GLY A 111 1.76 4.28 -7.41
N TRP A 112 2.44 5.40 -7.65
CA TRP A 112 1.82 6.60 -8.19
C TRP A 112 1.28 6.38 -9.61
N CYS A 113 2.04 5.71 -10.48
CA CYS A 113 1.60 5.33 -11.81
C CYS A 113 0.33 4.48 -11.77
N THR A 114 0.25 3.49 -10.87
CA THR A 114 -0.97 2.68 -10.72
C THR A 114 -2.18 3.53 -10.31
N LYS A 115 -1.97 4.57 -9.50
CA LYS A 115 -3.04 5.48 -9.04
C LYS A 115 -3.48 6.46 -10.12
N VAL A 116 -2.53 7.03 -10.86
CA VAL A 116 -2.78 8.03 -11.92
C VAL A 116 -3.40 7.35 -13.15
N TRP A 117 -2.84 6.23 -13.59
CA TRP A 117 -3.35 5.47 -14.75
C TRP A 117 -4.82 5.06 -14.55
N LYS A 118 -5.18 4.67 -13.33
CA LYS A 118 -6.56 4.32 -12.97
C LYS A 118 -7.16 5.27 -11.96
N LEU A 119 -7.24 6.55 -12.33
CA LEU A 119 -7.96 7.59 -11.57
C LEU A 119 -9.43 7.22 -11.25
N HIS A 120 -9.98 6.15 -11.83
CA HIS A 120 -11.32 5.60 -11.57
C HIS A 120 -11.39 4.34 -10.69
N SER A 121 -10.31 3.57 -10.51
CA SER A 121 -10.39 2.32 -9.73
C SER A 121 -10.42 2.63 -8.23
N ARG A 122 -11.45 2.12 -7.56
CA ARG A 122 -11.83 2.52 -6.19
C ARG A 122 -10.89 2.01 -5.09
N LEU A 123 -9.76 1.39 -5.42
CA LEU A 123 -9.33 0.24 -4.63
C LEU A 123 -7.84 -0.07 -4.63
N LEU A 124 -7.22 0.37 -3.54
CA LEU A 124 -5.88 -0.03 -3.12
C LEU A 124 -6.00 -0.38 -1.66
N SER A 125 -5.63 -1.61 -1.31
CA SER A 125 -5.57 -2.07 0.07
C SER A 125 -4.10 -2.05 0.48
N MET A 126 -3.77 -1.43 1.61
CA MET A 126 -2.51 -1.70 2.27
C MET A 126 -2.77 -2.84 3.23
N CYS A 127 -2.10 -3.97 3.03
CA CYS A 127 -2.17 -5.13 3.91
C CYS A 127 -0.74 -5.45 4.33
N GLN A 128 -0.40 -5.13 5.58
CA GLN A 128 0.83 -5.62 6.19
C GLN A 128 0.51 -6.93 6.91
N ASN A 129 0.78 -8.06 6.26
CA ASN A 129 0.71 -9.37 6.93
C ASN A 129 1.96 -9.62 7.76
#